data_AF-A0A8J5PF39-F1
#
_entry.id   AF-A0A8J5PF39-F1
#
_cell.length_a   1.000
_cell.length_b   1.000
_cell.length_c   1.000
_cell.angle_alpha   90.00
_cell.angle_beta   90.00
_cell.angle_gamma   90.00
#
_symmetry.space_group_name_H-M   'P 1'
#
loop_
_entity.id
_entity.type
_entity.pdbx_description
1 polymer ?
#
loop_
_entity_poly.entity_id
_entity_poly.type
_entity_poly.pdbx_seq_one_letter_code
_entity_poly.pdbx_strand_id
1 'polypeptide(L)'
;MDIIDAYYAADGGEDIRRAVAAGGEPFIPQIEAFVSRGKPISVFEYWQLNKRKVATQQAYHDMWDSKRSPSGRSADVLLVPTMPHTAVPHGSCRWTGYTKIFNFLDYTALAFPAGNASKDGDDGYFWDHIPRNETDAWNQQLYDPVAMDGRYVGLQIVGRRFEEEKVLGAAHQIHRLL
;
A
#
# COMPACT_ATOMS: atom_id res chain seq x y z
N MET A 1 -16.24 7.32 -0.51
CA MET A 1 -14.78 7.39 -0.75
C MET A 1 -14.10 7.37 0.60
N ASP A 2 -13.14 6.47 0.78
CA ASP A 2 -12.29 6.46 1.97
C ASP A 2 -11.55 7.81 2.08
N ILE A 3 -11.21 8.26 3.31
CA ILE A 3 -10.51 9.53 3.56
C ILE A 3 -9.22 9.59 2.74
N ILE A 4 -8.55 8.45 2.60
CA ILE A 4 -7.32 8.30 1.81
C ILE A 4 -7.60 8.61 0.34
N ASP A 5 -8.62 8.01 -0.26
CA ASP A 5 -8.95 8.23 -1.67
C ASP A 5 -9.35 9.68 -1.97
N ALA A 6 -10.12 10.30 -1.06
CA ALA A 6 -10.48 11.70 -1.17
C ALA A 6 -9.25 12.62 -1.12
N TYR A 7 -8.23 12.27 -0.32
CA TYR A 7 -7.00 13.05 -0.22
C TYR A 7 -6.15 12.95 -1.49
N TYR A 8 -6.06 11.76 -2.08
CA TYR A 8 -5.32 11.53 -3.33
C TYR A 8 -5.97 12.17 -4.56
N ALA A 9 -7.26 12.48 -4.50
CA ALA A 9 -8.02 13.08 -5.60
C ALA A 9 -8.45 14.52 -5.30
N ALA A 10 -7.86 15.19 -4.31
CA ALA A 10 -8.30 16.50 -3.84
C ALA A 10 -8.21 17.60 -4.92
N ASP A 11 -7.20 17.55 -5.78
CA ASP A 11 -7.04 18.44 -6.94
C ASP A 11 -7.91 18.01 -8.15
N GLY A 12 -8.62 16.90 -8.03
CA GLY A 12 -9.38 16.28 -9.11
C GLY A 12 -8.52 15.80 -10.29
N GLY A 13 -7.20 15.66 -10.13
CA GLY A 13 -6.26 15.34 -11.20
C GLY A 13 -5.91 16.52 -12.11
N GLU A 14 -6.13 17.75 -11.65
CA GLU A 14 -5.79 18.97 -12.40
C GLU A 14 -4.29 19.06 -12.71
N ASP A 15 -3.43 18.76 -11.73
CA ASP A 15 -1.97 18.84 -11.93
C ASP A 15 -1.51 17.83 -12.99
N ILE A 16 -2.07 16.61 -12.93
CA ILE A 16 -1.77 15.56 -13.90
C ILE A 16 -2.27 15.96 -15.30
N ARG A 17 -3.50 16.50 -15.41
CA ARG A 17 -4.04 16.97 -16.71
C ARG A 17 -3.18 18.05 -17.34
N ARG A 18 -2.72 19.03 -16.56
CA ARG A 18 -1.85 20.09 -17.06
C ARG A 18 -0.52 19.55 -17.56
N ALA A 19 0.10 18.64 -16.79
CA ALA A 19 1.38 18.04 -17.17
C ALA A 19 1.27 17.22 -18.47
N VAL A 20 0.24 16.38 -18.60
CA VAL A 20 0.02 15.57 -19.82
C VAL A 20 -0.31 16.45 -21.01
N ALA A 21 -1.17 17.45 -20.86
CA ALA A 21 -1.51 18.39 -21.93
C ALA A 21 -0.30 19.19 -22.42
N ALA A 22 0.63 19.56 -21.52
CA ALA A 22 1.87 20.24 -21.89
C ALA A 22 2.82 19.35 -22.70
N GLY A 23 2.79 18.03 -22.47
CA GLY A 23 3.57 17.06 -23.25
C GLY A 23 2.96 16.75 -24.62
N GLY A 24 1.64 16.86 -24.77
CA GLY A 24 0.92 16.59 -26.03
C GLY A 24 0.69 15.10 -26.33
N GLU A 25 1.08 14.21 -25.41
CA GLU A 25 0.84 12.77 -25.52
C GLU A 25 -0.54 12.39 -24.96
N PRO A 26 -1.17 11.31 -25.46
CA PRO A 26 -2.41 10.81 -24.89
C PRO A 26 -2.19 10.27 -23.48
N PHE A 27 -3.26 10.22 -22.68
CA PHE A 27 -3.20 9.54 -21.39
C PHE A 27 -2.92 8.05 -21.56
N ILE A 28 -2.09 7.52 -20.67
CA ILE A 28 -2.02 6.08 -20.42
C ILE A 28 -3.37 5.65 -19.81
N PRO A 29 -4.06 4.62 -20.34
CA PRO A 29 -5.42 4.26 -19.91
C PRO A 29 -5.58 4.06 -18.39
N GLN A 30 -4.58 3.48 -17.74
CA GLN A 30 -4.57 3.23 -16.29
C GLN A 30 -4.55 4.54 -15.48
N ILE A 31 -3.91 5.58 -16.00
CA ILE A 31 -3.83 6.91 -15.36
C ILE A 31 -5.10 7.70 -15.64
N GLU A 32 -5.63 7.64 -16.87
CA GLU A 32 -6.88 8.31 -17.23
C GLU A 32 -8.03 7.90 -16.30
N ALA A 33 -8.15 6.61 -16.02
CA ALA A 33 -9.15 6.05 -15.12
C ALA A 33 -9.02 6.54 -13.67
N PHE A 34 -7.85 7.05 -13.26
CA PHE A 34 -7.63 7.68 -11.95
C PHE A 34 -7.94 9.18 -12.00
N VAL A 35 -7.39 9.88 -12.99
CA VAL A 35 -7.53 11.34 -13.18
C VAL A 35 -8.98 11.75 -13.44
N SER A 36 -9.77 10.87 -14.05
CA SER A 36 -11.17 11.14 -14.41
C SER A 36 -12.17 10.85 -13.28
N ARG A 37 -11.70 10.40 -12.10
CA ARG A 37 -12.60 9.97 -11.00
C ARG A 37 -13.36 11.08 -10.31
N GLY A 38 -12.90 12.32 -10.40
CA GLY A 38 -13.44 13.39 -9.59
C GLY A 38 -13.15 14.78 -10.11
N LYS A 39 -13.75 15.76 -9.44
CA LYS A 39 -13.50 17.18 -9.63
C LYS A 39 -12.67 17.68 -8.45
N PRO A 40 -11.89 18.76 -8.64
CA PRO A 40 -11.22 19.41 -7.53
C PRO A 40 -12.23 19.80 -6.45
N ILE A 41 -11.81 19.68 -5.19
CA ILE A 41 -12.60 20.12 -4.04
C ILE A 41 -12.25 21.56 -3.68
N SER A 42 -13.18 22.26 -3.04
CA SER A 42 -12.93 23.61 -2.53
C SER A 42 -11.89 23.60 -1.40
N VAL A 43 -11.27 24.75 -1.15
CA VAL A 43 -10.33 24.93 -0.03
C VAL A 43 -10.99 24.59 1.31
N PHE A 44 -12.25 24.95 1.50
CA PHE A 44 -12.98 24.63 2.73
C PHE A 44 -13.17 23.11 2.91
N GLU A 45 -13.55 22.39 1.86
CA GLU A 45 -13.67 20.93 1.88
C GLU A 45 -12.31 20.27 2.16
N TYR A 46 -11.24 20.79 1.54
CA TYR A 46 -9.88 20.34 1.81
C TYR A 46 -9.48 20.53 3.28
N TRP A 47 -9.85 21.64 3.91
CA TRP A 47 -9.63 21.83 5.36
C TRP A 47 -10.39 20.80 6.20
N GLN A 48 -11.66 20.52 5.88
CA GLN A 48 -12.42 19.48 6.59
C GLN A 48 -11.79 18.09 6.40
N LEU A 49 -11.29 17.82 5.20
CA LEU A 49 -10.58 16.58 4.91
C LEU A 49 -9.28 16.46 5.71
N ASN A 50 -8.49 17.52 5.84
CA ASN A 50 -7.28 17.53 6.66
C ASN A 50 -7.57 17.31 8.14
N LYS A 51 -8.65 17.89 8.69
CA LYS A 51 -9.06 17.61 10.07
C LYS A 51 -9.33 16.12 10.28
N ARG A 52 -10.03 15.50 9.33
CA ARG A 52 -10.31 14.04 9.36
C ARG A 52 -9.01 13.23 9.23
N LYS A 53 -8.10 13.62 8.33
CA LYS A 53 -6.78 12.99 8.18
C LYS A 53 -6.01 13.00 9.50
N VAL A 54 -5.86 14.16 10.13
CA VAL A 54 -5.13 14.29 11.41
C VAL A 54 -5.79 13.46 12.51
N ALA A 55 -7.12 13.47 12.62
CA ALA A 55 -7.83 12.65 13.59
C ALA A 55 -7.61 11.15 13.36
N THR A 56 -7.62 10.70 12.10
CA THR A 56 -7.32 9.29 11.76
C THR A 56 -5.86 8.93 12.07
N GLN A 57 -4.90 9.80 11.74
CA GLN A 57 -3.49 9.59 12.08
C GLN A 57 -3.29 9.45 13.59
N GLN A 58 -3.94 10.29 14.39
CA GLN A 58 -3.92 10.19 15.86
C GLN A 58 -4.52 8.86 16.34
N ALA A 59 -5.67 8.45 15.80
CA ALA A 59 -6.28 7.18 16.17
C ALA A 59 -5.38 5.96 15.88
N TYR A 60 -4.62 5.98 14.79
CA TYR A 60 -3.62 4.94 14.51
C TYR A 60 -2.45 4.97 15.49
N HIS A 61 -1.97 6.18 15.87
CA HIS A 61 -0.94 6.33 16.89
C HIS A 61 -1.40 5.77 18.25
N ASP A 62 -2.60 6.15 18.69
CA ASP A 62 -3.20 5.66 19.93
C ASP A 62 -3.40 4.15 19.90
N MET A 63 -3.84 3.61 18.75
CA MET A 63 -3.94 2.17 18.55
C MET A 63 -2.58 1.50 18.72
N TRP A 64 -1.53 1.98 18.04
CA TRP A 64 -0.18 1.43 18.16
C TRP A 64 0.29 1.43 19.62
N ASP A 65 0.08 2.55 20.31
CA ASP A 65 0.42 2.71 21.73
C ASP A 65 -0.45 1.91 22.68
N SER A 66 -1.60 1.40 22.26
CA SER A 66 -2.45 0.52 23.08
C SER A 66 -2.02 -0.95 23.00
N LYS A 67 -1.33 -1.37 21.93
CA LYS A 67 -0.99 -2.77 21.71
C LYS A 67 0.25 -3.16 22.51
N ARG A 68 0.14 -4.27 23.24
CA ARG A 68 1.22 -4.87 24.01
C ARG A 68 1.37 -6.33 23.63
N SER A 69 2.60 -6.78 23.51
CA SER A 69 2.94 -8.20 23.42
C SER A 69 2.60 -8.92 24.74
N PRO A 70 2.58 -10.27 24.77
CA PRO A 70 2.43 -11.03 26.01
C PRO A 70 3.48 -10.68 27.09
N SER A 71 4.64 -10.15 26.68
CA SER A 71 5.69 -9.65 27.56
C SER A 71 5.49 -8.21 28.06
N GLY A 72 4.38 -7.56 27.73
CA GLY A 72 4.10 -6.18 28.11
C GLY A 72 4.86 -5.11 27.32
N ARG A 73 5.57 -5.49 26.24
CA ARG A 73 6.29 -4.55 25.36
C ARG A 73 5.41 -4.06 24.22
N SER A 74 5.54 -2.79 23.85
CA SER A 74 4.94 -2.22 22.64
C SER A 74 5.58 -2.79 21.37
N ALA A 75 4.89 -2.67 20.23
CA ALA A 75 5.49 -3.00 18.95
C ALA A 75 6.54 -1.95 18.56
N ASP A 76 7.73 -2.39 18.16
CA ASP A 76 8.80 -1.51 17.69
C ASP A 76 8.63 -1.15 16.21
N VAL A 77 8.23 -2.13 15.39
CA VAL A 77 7.96 -2.01 13.96
C VAL A 77 6.80 -2.94 13.58
N LEU A 78 6.16 -2.69 12.44
CA LEU A 78 5.28 -3.64 11.79
C LEU A 78 6.03 -4.33 10.66
N LEU A 79 5.83 -5.63 10.51
CA LEU A 79 6.27 -6.41 9.35
C LEU A 79 5.01 -6.85 8.60
N VAL A 80 4.82 -6.34 7.39
CA VAL A 80 3.60 -6.58 6.60
C VAL A 80 3.94 -6.83 5.12
N PRO A 81 3.05 -7.46 4.34
CA PRO A 81 3.24 -7.57 2.89
C PRO A 81 3.31 -6.20 2.21
N THR A 82 4.14 -6.09 1.17
CA THR A 82 4.18 -4.88 0.32
C THR A 82 3.02 -4.86 -0.68
N MET A 83 2.67 -6.04 -1.20
CA MET A 83 1.59 -6.29 -2.13
C MET A 83 0.99 -7.68 -1.86
N PRO A 84 -0.25 -7.95 -2.29
CA PRO A 84 -0.88 -9.27 -2.15
C PRO A 84 -0.41 -10.29 -3.21
N HIS A 85 0.53 -9.91 -4.08
CA HIS A 85 1.02 -10.69 -5.20
C HIS A 85 2.50 -10.37 -5.46
N THR A 86 3.16 -11.20 -6.26
CA THR A 86 4.49 -10.91 -6.83
C THR A 86 4.37 -9.88 -7.97
N ALA A 87 5.36 -9.78 -8.86
CA ALA A 87 5.21 -8.98 -10.08
C ALA A 87 4.05 -9.53 -10.93
N VAL A 88 3.14 -8.64 -11.34
CA VAL A 88 1.96 -8.97 -12.13
C VAL A 88 2.15 -8.56 -13.60
N PRO A 89 1.38 -9.14 -14.54
CA PRO A 89 1.41 -8.73 -15.93
C PRO A 89 1.20 -7.21 -16.10
N HIS A 90 1.77 -6.66 -17.17
CA HIS A 90 1.68 -5.24 -17.45
C HIS A 90 0.22 -4.76 -17.50
N GLY A 91 -0.08 -3.66 -16.81
CA GLY A 91 -1.44 -3.12 -16.72
C GLY A 91 -2.38 -3.84 -15.74
N SER A 92 -1.90 -4.87 -15.05
CA SER A 92 -2.69 -5.68 -14.11
C SER A 92 -2.34 -5.41 -12.66
N CYS A 93 -1.94 -4.19 -12.29
CA CYS A 93 -1.86 -3.74 -10.90
C CYS A 93 -2.97 -2.72 -10.64
N ARG A 94 -3.94 -3.05 -9.79
CA ARG A 94 -5.16 -2.23 -9.60
C ARG A 94 -5.31 -1.60 -8.23
N TRP A 95 -4.71 -2.18 -7.20
CA TRP A 95 -4.91 -1.73 -5.83
C TRP A 95 -3.59 -1.64 -5.08
N THR A 96 -3.35 -0.50 -4.46
CA THR A 96 -2.09 -0.15 -3.77
C THR A 96 -2.29 0.04 -2.27
N GLY A 97 -3.38 -0.49 -1.70
CA GLY A 97 -3.74 -0.23 -0.30
C GLY A 97 -2.68 -0.64 0.73
N TYR A 98 -1.93 -1.71 0.46
CA TYR A 98 -0.85 -2.20 1.32
C TYR A 98 0.27 -1.17 1.55
N THR A 99 0.51 -0.26 0.61
CA THR A 99 1.52 0.81 0.76
C THR A 99 0.89 2.18 0.95
N LYS A 100 -0.26 2.42 0.30
CA LYS A 100 -1.00 3.70 0.34
C LYS A 100 -1.35 4.16 1.76
N ILE A 101 -1.66 3.21 2.65
CA ILE A 101 -2.00 3.52 4.04
C ILE A 101 -0.84 4.21 4.77
N PHE A 102 0.41 3.79 4.55
CA PHE A 102 1.57 4.34 5.26
C PHE A 102 1.95 5.74 4.75
N ASN A 103 1.74 6.01 3.46
CA ASN A 103 1.81 7.38 2.91
C ASN A 103 0.78 8.30 3.57
N PHE A 104 -0.45 7.80 3.78
CA PHE A 104 -1.50 8.57 4.43
C PHE A 104 -1.21 8.82 5.91
N LEU A 105 -0.67 7.82 6.61
CA LEU A 105 -0.29 7.92 8.02
C LEU A 105 0.98 8.74 8.26
N ASP A 106 1.74 9.04 7.21
CA ASP A 106 3.07 9.65 7.29
C ASP A 106 4.03 8.80 8.14
N TYR A 107 3.98 7.49 7.92
CA TYR A 107 4.81 6.50 8.60
C TYR A 107 6.03 6.15 7.75
N THR A 108 7.15 5.89 8.41
CA THR A 108 8.35 5.42 7.75
C THR A 108 8.15 3.97 7.28
N ALA A 109 8.45 3.68 6.02
CA ALA A 109 8.34 2.32 5.48
C ALA A 109 9.56 1.95 4.61
N LEU A 110 10.03 0.71 4.74
CA LEU A 110 11.10 0.12 3.93
C LEU A 110 10.63 -1.21 3.37
N ALA A 111 10.53 -1.31 2.04
CA ALA A 111 10.22 -2.56 1.33
C ALA A 111 11.50 -3.33 0.99
N PHE A 112 11.46 -4.66 1.12
CA PHE A 112 12.59 -5.55 0.84
C PHE A 112 12.10 -6.90 0.29
N PRO A 113 12.91 -7.61 -0.51
CA PRO A 113 12.58 -8.98 -0.94
C PRO A 113 12.74 -9.94 0.24
N ALA A 114 11.68 -10.66 0.59
CA ALA A 114 11.67 -11.63 1.69
C ALA A 114 11.80 -13.09 1.23
N GLY A 115 11.84 -13.31 -0.08
CA GLY A 115 11.96 -14.64 -0.69
C GLY A 115 11.47 -14.62 -2.13
N ASN A 116 11.32 -15.81 -2.72
CA ASN A 116 10.84 -16.00 -4.07
C ASN A 116 9.61 -16.92 -4.05
N ALA A 117 8.63 -16.64 -4.89
CA ALA A 117 7.54 -17.58 -5.13
C ALA A 117 8.10 -18.84 -5.80
N SER A 118 7.47 -19.97 -5.53
CA SER A 118 7.81 -21.26 -6.15
C SER A 118 6.54 -21.88 -6.71
N LYS A 119 6.59 -22.33 -7.96
CA LYS A 119 5.48 -23.10 -8.55
C LYS A 119 5.23 -24.44 -7.85
N ASP A 120 6.24 -24.95 -7.15
CA ASP A 120 6.20 -26.21 -6.41
C ASP A 120 5.87 -25.99 -4.92
N GLY A 121 5.45 -24.77 -4.55
CA GLY A 121 5.04 -24.41 -3.20
C GLY A 121 3.69 -25.00 -2.80
N ASP A 122 3.38 -24.97 -1.50
CA ASP A 122 2.07 -25.35 -0.98
C ASP A 122 1.06 -24.20 -1.16
N ASP A 123 0.09 -24.42 -2.03
CA ASP A 123 -0.99 -23.49 -2.34
C ASP A 123 -2.35 -23.96 -1.82
N GLY A 124 -2.41 -24.98 -0.95
CA GLY A 124 -3.66 -25.53 -0.45
C GLY A 124 -4.57 -24.47 0.18
N TYR A 125 -4.00 -23.62 1.03
CA TYR A 125 -4.72 -22.50 1.66
C TYR A 125 -5.22 -21.44 0.67
N PHE A 126 -4.59 -21.31 -0.49
CA PHE A 126 -5.00 -20.34 -1.50
C PHE A 126 -6.34 -20.74 -2.14
N TRP A 127 -6.54 -22.04 -2.39
CA TRP A 127 -7.76 -22.57 -3.00
C TRP A 127 -8.95 -22.63 -2.04
N ASP A 128 -8.68 -22.72 -0.74
CA ASP A 128 -9.71 -22.63 0.30
C ASP A 128 -10.17 -21.18 0.58
N HIS A 129 -9.42 -20.17 0.09
CA HIS A 129 -9.76 -18.77 0.31
C HIS A 129 -10.98 -18.36 -0.50
N ILE A 130 -12.02 -17.90 0.22
CA ILE A 130 -13.21 -17.29 -0.38
C ILE A 130 -12.99 -15.78 -0.47
N PRO A 131 -13.01 -15.18 -1.68
CA PRO A 131 -12.84 -13.74 -1.84
C PRO A 131 -13.82 -12.91 -1.01
N ARG A 132 -13.30 -11.88 -0.34
CA ARG A 132 -14.08 -11.01 0.55
C ARG A 132 -14.83 -9.90 -0.18
N ASN A 133 -14.38 -9.55 -1.39
CA ASN A 133 -14.96 -8.53 -2.25
C ASN A 133 -14.43 -8.67 -3.70
N GLU A 134 -14.90 -7.82 -4.61
CA GLU A 134 -14.50 -7.85 -6.02
C GLU A 134 -13.00 -7.62 -6.27
N THR A 135 -12.36 -6.77 -5.45
CA THR A 135 -10.91 -6.50 -5.58
C THR A 135 -10.10 -7.72 -5.15
N ASP A 136 -10.53 -8.40 -4.09
CA ASP A 136 -9.93 -9.65 -3.62
C ASP A 136 -10.13 -10.78 -4.63
N ALA A 137 -11.34 -10.90 -5.21
CA ALA A 137 -11.64 -11.89 -6.23
C ALA A 137 -10.78 -11.70 -7.49
N TRP A 138 -10.62 -10.45 -7.92
CA TRP A 138 -9.74 -10.13 -9.03
C TRP A 138 -8.27 -10.41 -8.70
N ASN A 139 -7.82 -10.12 -7.48
CA ASN A 139 -6.47 -10.46 -7.05
C ASN A 139 -6.23 -11.98 -7.08
N GLN A 140 -7.19 -12.77 -6.61
CA GLN A 140 -7.13 -14.23 -6.67
C GLN A 140 -7.00 -14.73 -8.12
N GLN A 141 -7.69 -14.11 -9.08
CA GLN A 141 -7.60 -14.46 -10.50
C GLN A 141 -6.22 -14.20 -11.12
N LEU A 142 -5.37 -13.38 -10.50
CA LEU A 142 -4.01 -13.14 -10.98
C LEU A 142 -3.04 -14.28 -10.64
N TYR A 143 -3.42 -15.21 -9.76
CA TYR A 143 -2.53 -16.27 -9.34
C TYR A 143 -2.23 -17.24 -10.48
N ASP A 144 -0.96 -17.27 -10.87
CA ASP A 144 -0.41 -18.20 -11.83
C ASP A 144 0.95 -18.67 -11.28
N PRO A 145 1.02 -19.88 -10.66
CA PRO A 145 2.24 -20.35 -10.03
C PRO A 145 3.40 -20.48 -11.02
N VAL A 146 3.12 -20.81 -12.29
CA VAL A 146 4.15 -20.97 -13.32
C VAL A 146 4.71 -19.60 -13.76
N ALA A 147 3.84 -18.61 -13.98
CA ALA A 147 4.27 -17.27 -14.33
C ALA A 147 4.98 -16.54 -13.17
N MET A 148 4.62 -16.87 -11.93
CA MET A 148 5.16 -16.28 -10.70
C MET A 148 6.42 -16.98 -10.17
N ASP A 149 6.77 -18.16 -10.69
CA ASP A 149 7.91 -18.96 -10.21
C ASP A 149 9.23 -18.17 -10.19
N GLY A 150 9.94 -18.13 -9.07
CA GLY A 150 11.19 -17.38 -8.91
C GLY A 150 11.04 -15.86 -8.80
N ARG A 151 9.83 -15.28 -8.80
CA ARG A 151 9.63 -13.83 -8.64
C ARG A 151 9.65 -13.45 -7.16
N TYR A 152 10.15 -12.26 -6.84
CA TYR A 152 10.26 -11.84 -5.44
C TYR A 152 8.91 -11.68 -4.76
N VAL A 153 8.84 -12.17 -3.52
CA VAL A 153 7.78 -11.88 -2.56
C VAL A 153 8.26 -10.73 -1.68
N GLY A 154 7.55 -9.60 -1.71
CA GLY A 154 7.94 -8.38 -1.02
C GLY A 154 7.27 -8.22 0.35
N LEU A 155 8.08 -7.98 1.38
CA LEU A 155 7.61 -7.50 2.69
C LEU A 155 8.08 -6.05 2.90
N GLN A 156 7.42 -5.35 3.80
CA GLN A 156 7.82 -4.02 4.23
C GLN A 156 7.86 -3.93 5.75
N ILE A 157 8.87 -3.22 6.24
CA ILE A 157 9.04 -2.85 7.64
C ILE A 157 8.51 -1.44 7.78
N VAL A 158 7.60 -1.24 8.72
CA VAL A 158 6.97 0.05 8.98
C VAL A 158 7.30 0.49 10.39
N GLY A 159 7.86 1.69 10.52
CA GLY A 159 8.04 2.40 11.77
C GLY A 159 7.06 3.56 11.88
N ARG A 160 7.02 4.22 13.04
CA ARG A 160 6.24 5.45 13.17
C ARG A 160 6.94 6.60 12.42
N ARG A 161 6.24 7.72 12.32
CA ARG A 161 6.79 8.97 11.80
C ARG A 161 8.10 9.32 12.53
N PHE A 162 9.15 9.64 11.78
CA PHE A 162 10.49 9.98 12.27
C PHE A 162 11.25 8.82 12.95
N GLU A 163 10.97 7.57 12.55
CA GLU A 163 11.68 6.38 13.06
C GLU A 163 12.54 5.70 11.97
N GLU A 164 13.07 6.47 11.02
CA GLU A 164 13.95 5.98 9.93
C GLU A 164 15.10 5.10 10.41
N GLU A 165 15.85 5.52 11.43
CA GLU A 165 16.97 4.76 11.95
C GLU A 165 16.53 3.44 12.59
N LYS A 166 15.34 3.41 13.21
CA LYS A 166 14.78 2.19 13.79
C LYS A 166 14.38 1.22 12.68
N VAL A 167 13.74 1.69 11.61
CA VAL A 167 13.36 0.87 10.46
C VAL A 167 14.61 0.31 9.77
N LEU A 168 15.65 1.12 9.57
CA LEU A 168 16.92 0.67 9.01
C LEU A 168 17.63 -0.35 9.92
N GLY A 169 17.60 -0.13 11.23
CA GLY A 169 18.15 -1.06 12.22
C GLY A 169 17.43 -2.42 12.19
N ALA A 170 16.09 -2.40 12.12
CA ALA A 170 15.29 -3.61 11.96
C ALA A 170 15.58 -4.32 10.63
N ALA A 171 15.67 -3.58 9.53
CA ALA A 171 16.04 -4.12 8.22
C ALA A 171 17.41 -4.82 8.27
N HIS A 172 18.39 -4.21 8.94
CA HIS A 172 19.71 -4.82 9.10
C HIS A 172 19.65 -6.14 9.88
N GLN A 173 18.84 -6.23 10.95
CA GLN A 173 18.67 -7.50 11.68
C GLN A 173 17.97 -8.55 10.82
N ILE A 174 16.91 -8.19 10.09
CA ILE A 174 16.20 -9.12 9.21
C ILE A 174 17.12 -9.63 8.11
N HIS A 175 17.89 -8.75 7.47
CA HIS A 175 18.84 -9.13 6.43
C HIS A 175 19.89 -10.13 6.91
N ARG A 176 20.29 -10.10 8.18
CA ARG A 176 21.23 -11.08 8.75
C ARG A 176 20.60 -12.45 9.02
N LEU A 177 19.28 -12.55 9.03
CA LEU A 177 18.52 -13.78 9.31
C LEU A 177 18.06 -14.50 8.04
N LEU A 178 17.96 -13.77 6.92
CA LEU A 178 17.64 -14.30 5.58
C LEU A 178 18.90 -14.84 4.91
#